data_AF-J6HQB6-F1
#
_entry.id   AF-J6HQB6-F1
#
_cell.length_a   1.000
_cell.length_b   1.000
_cell.length_c   1.000
_cell.angle_alpha   90.00
_cell.angle_beta   90.00
_cell.angle_gamma   90.00
#
_symmetry.space_group_name_H-M   'P 1'
#
loop_
_entity.id
_entity.type
_entity.pdbx_description
1 polymer ?
#
loop_
_entity_poly.entity_id
_entity_poly.type
_entity_poly.pdbx_seq_one_letter_code
_entity_poly.pdbx_strand_id
1 'polypeptide(L)'
;MSIFSRFLPKKKQPEIKNNIPKEKANIKKTFGVYCHKEHGTEGDKLCPKCTALLATVLMKMNRCPYGITKPICDRCESPCFSKSQNIEFRKIMTANQKSMLLRHPIMTIKHKLASMGVDYALKERAKKEQQKVEAKEKAAKRREEARGKKKK
;
A
#
# COMPACT_ATOMS: atom_id res chain seq x y z
N MET A 1 -33.83 -5.80 -2.79
CA MET A 1 -32.50 -6.29 -2.37
C MET A 1 -32.06 -7.35 -3.36
N SER A 2 -30.83 -7.29 -3.89
CA SER A 2 -30.44 -8.09 -5.06
C SER A 2 -30.41 -9.59 -4.72
N ILE A 3 -31.21 -10.38 -5.43
CA ILE A 3 -31.36 -11.85 -5.31
C ILE A 3 -30.02 -12.59 -5.47
N PHE A 4 -29.03 -11.96 -6.11
CA PHE A 4 -27.71 -12.51 -6.35
C PHE A 4 -26.79 -12.59 -5.10
N SER A 5 -27.17 -11.99 -3.97
CA SER A 5 -26.37 -12.10 -2.73
C SER A 5 -26.45 -13.48 -2.06
N ARG A 6 -27.37 -14.36 -2.51
CA ARG A 6 -27.58 -15.69 -1.93
C ARG A 6 -26.63 -16.75 -2.47
N PHE A 7 -25.99 -16.50 -3.62
CA PHE A 7 -25.20 -17.49 -4.35
C PHE A 7 -23.70 -17.19 -4.41
N LEU A 8 -23.29 -15.99 -3.97
CA LEU A 8 -21.87 -15.61 -3.95
C LEU A 8 -21.23 -16.09 -2.65
N PRO A 9 -20.24 -17.00 -2.68
CA PRO A 9 -19.49 -17.36 -1.48
C PRO A 9 -18.86 -16.09 -0.91
N LYS A 10 -19.12 -15.80 0.37
CA LYS A 10 -18.46 -14.71 1.09
C LYS A 10 -16.96 -14.93 0.96
N LYS A 11 -16.30 -14.09 0.16
CA LYS A 11 -14.84 -14.12 -0.02
C LYS A 11 -14.22 -13.94 1.36
N LYS A 12 -13.71 -15.03 1.95
CA LYS A 12 -13.01 -14.99 3.25
C LYS A 12 -11.92 -13.93 3.13
N GLN A 13 -11.94 -12.95 4.04
CA GLN A 13 -10.86 -11.98 4.16
C GLN A 13 -9.56 -12.79 4.29
N PRO A 14 -8.53 -12.53 3.46
CA PRO A 14 -7.31 -13.32 3.48
C PRO A 14 -6.68 -13.21 4.87
N GLU A 15 -6.45 -14.35 5.51
CA GLU A 15 -5.79 -14.43 6.81
C GLU A 15 -4.40 -13.78 6.71
N ILE A 16 -4.17 -12.75 7.53
CA ILE A 16 -2.90 -12.02 7.57
C ILE A 16 -1.88 -12.93 8.27
N LYS A 17 -1.24 -13.80 7.51
CA LYS A 17 -0.13 -14.62 8.00
C LYS A 17 1.05 -13.72 8.32
N ASN A 18 1.69 -13.95 9.46
CA ASN A 18 2.86 -13.23 9.94
C ASN A 18 3.99 -13.26 8.90
N ASN A 19 4.12 -12.17 8.15
CA ASN A 19 5.09 -12.04 7.06
C ASN A 19 6.38 -11.35 7.52
N ILE A 20 6.52 -11.01 8.81
CA ILE A 20 7.62 -10.21 9.34
C ILE A 20 9.00 -10.80 9.00
N PRO A 21 9.26 -12.12 9.14
CA PRO A 21 10.57 -12.69 8.79
C PRO A 21 10.89 -12.54 7.30
N LYS A 22 9.89 -12.75 6.43
CA LYS A 22 10.05 -12.61 4.97
C LYS A 22 10.22 -11.16 4.56
N GLU A 23 9.47 -10.23 5.16
CA GLU A 23 9.62 -8.80 4.93
C GLU A 23 11.00 -8.30 5.36
N LYS A 24 11.50 -8.73 6.53
CA LYS A 24 12.86 -8.40 6.98
C LYS A 24 13.92 -8.90 6.00
N ALA A 25 13.80 -10.15 5.53
CA ALA A 25 14.72 -10.70 4.56
C ALA A 25 14.69 -9.92 3.23
N ASN A 26 13.50 -9.53 2.76
CA ASN A 26 13.34 -8.72 1.56
C ASN A 26 13.96 -7.33 1.72
N ILE A 27 13.70 -6.65 2.85
CA ILE A 27 14.29 -5.34 3.15
C ILE A 27 15.82 -5.43 3.18
N LYS A 28 16.40 -6.43 3.86
CA LYS A 28 17.86 -6.64 3.89
C LYS A 28 18.46 -6.76 2.50
N LYS A 29 17.86 -7.61 1.64
CA LYS A 29 18.30 -7.77 0.24
C LYS A 29 18.20 -6.45 -0.54
N THR A 30 17.11 -5.73 -0.34
CA THR A 30 16.86 -4.45 -1.01
C THR A 30 17.91 -3.40 -0.63
N PHE A 31 18.28 -3.32 0.65
CA PHE A 31 19.36 -2.46 1.12
C PHE A 31 20.71 -2.81 0.49
N GLY A 32 21.03 -4.11 0.38
CA GLY A 32 22.24 -4.58 -0.31
C GLY A 32 22.31 -4.07 -1.73
N VAL A 33 21.30 -4.40 -2.54
CA VAL A 33 21.24 -3.99 -3.96
C VAL A 33 21.35 -2.48 -4.13
N TYR A 34 20.66 -1.69 -3.29
CA TYR A 34 20.73 -0.23 -3.34
C TYR A 34 22.13 0.29 -2.99
N CYS A 35 22.73 -0.23 -1.91
CA CYS A 35 24.02 0.22 -1.43
C CYS A 35 25.14 -0.07 -2.44
N HIS A 36 25.15 -1.24 -3.07
CA HIS A 36 26.12 -1.58 -4.11
C HIS A 36 25.94 -0.70 -5.35
N LYS A 37 24.69 -0.43 -5.75
CA LYS A 37 24.38 0.34 -6.95
C LYS A 37 24.66 1.84 -6.81
N GLU A 38 24.28 2.45 -5.69
CA GLU A 38 24.35 3.91 -5.49
C GLU A 38 25.66 4.36 -4.83
N HIS A 39 26.28 3.49 -4.02
CA HIS A 39 27.49 3.84 -3.26
C HIS A 39 28.72 3.04 -3.69
N GLY A 40 28.61 2.16 -4.69
CA GLY A 40 29.74 1.40 -5.22
C GLY A 40 30.42 0.51 -4.17
N THR A 41 29.67 0.06 -3.15
CA THR A 41 30.22 -0.83 -2.13
C THR A 41 30.53 -2.20 -2.73
N GLU A 42 31.63 -2.82 -2.32
CA GLU A 42 32.06 -4.15 -2.78
C GLU A 42 31.90 -5.20 -1.66
N GLY A 43 31.50 -6.43 -2.04
CA GLY A 43 31.30 -7.55 -1.12
C GLY A 43 29.98 -7.54 -0.35
N ASP A 44 29.90 -8.23 0.79
CA ASP A 44 28.65 -8.40 1.57
C ASP A 44 28.36 -7.27 2.57
N LYS A 45 29.19 -6.22 2.60
CA LYS A 45 29.12 -5.15 3.61
C LYS A 45 28.37 -3.93 3.07
N LEU A 46 27.42 -3.45 3.87
CA LEU A 46 26.70 -2.19 3.63
C LEU A 46 27.53 -0.99 4.11
N CYS A 47 27.39 0.16 3.45
CA CYS A 47 27.99 1.41 3.91
C CYS A 47 27.43 1.84 5.28
N PRO A 48 28.17 2.62 6.09
CA PRO A 48 27.75 3.00 7.44
C PRO A 48 26.36 3.64 7.50
N LYS A 49 26.02 4.48 6.50
CA LYS A 49 24.70 5.12 6.39
C LYS A 49 23.57 4.11 6.20
N CYS A 50 23.74 3.18 5.24
CA CYS A 50 22.75 2.14 4.98
C CYS A 50 22.60 1.18 6.16
N THR A 51 23.70 0.83 6.83
CA THR A 51 23.70 -0.03 8.02
C THR A 51 22.94 0.62 9.19
N ALA A 52 23.18 1.90 9.46
CA ALA A 52 22.48 2.64 10.53
C ALA A 52 20.96 2.70 10.29
N LEU A 53 20.55 2.99 9.05
CA LEU A 53 19.13 3.02 8.69
C LEU A 53 18.50 1.62 8.77
N LEU A 54 19.18 0.58 8.26
CA LEU A 54 18.70 -0.80 8.30
C LEU A 54 18.52 -1.30 9.75
N ALA A 55 19.50 -1.03 10.62
CA ALA A 55 19.41 -1.40 12.04
C ALA A 55 18.20 -0.74 12.71
N THR A 56 17.98 0.55 12.44
CA THR A 56 16.82 1.28 12.96
C THR A 56 15.50 0.67 12.47
N VAL A 57 15.42 0.36 11.17
CA VAL A 57 14.23 -0.26 10.56
C VAL A 57 13.92 -1.60 11.21
N LEU A 58 14.92 -2.48 11.34
CA LEU A 58 14.76 -3.81 11.95
C LEU A 58 14.34 -3.74 13.42
N MET A 59 14.92 -2.80 14.18
CA MET A 59 14.57 -2.56 15.57
C MET A 59 13.09 -2.15 15.72
N LYS A 60 12.61 -1.24 14.87
CA LYS A 60 11.21 -0.79 14.87
C LYS A 60 10.26 -1.90 14.41
N MET A 61 10.65 -2.72 13.43
CA MET A 61 9.87 -3.88 13.01
C MET A 61 9.73 -4.93 14.14
N ASN A 62 10.76 -5.12 14.97
CA ASN A 62 10.68 -5.99 16.15
C ASN A 62 9.69 -5.47 17.19
N ARG A 63 9.57 -4.15 17.33
CA ARG A 63 8.68 -3.48 18.30
C ARG A 63 7.35 -3.05 17.68
N CYS A 64 6.90 -3.74 16.64
CA CYS A 64 5.67 -3.39 15.93
C CYS A 64 4.44 -3.65 16.83
N PRO A 65 3.54 -2.66 17.03
CA PRO A 65 2.38 -2.82 17.91
C PRO A 65 1.38 -3.86 17.39
N TYR A 66 1.33 -4.07 16.07
CA TYR A 66 0.46 -5.08 15.45
C TYR A 66 0.96 -6.51 15.63
N GLY A 67 2.23 -6.74 15.97
CA GLY A 67 2.78 -8.07 16.18
C GLY A 67 2.45 -9.07 15.05
N ILE A 68 1.71 -10.14 15.39
CA ILE A 68 1.35 -11.24 14.48
C ILE A 68 0.26 -10.82 13.47
N THR A 69 -0.59 -9.86 13.81
CA THR A 69 -1.69 -9.37 12.96
C THR A 69 -1.27 -8.22 12.03
N LYS A 70 0.05 -7.97 11.92
CA LYS A 70 0.61 -6.90 11.11
C LYS A 70 0.17 -7.04 9.64
N PRO A 71 -0.53 -6.05 9.07
CA PRO A 71 -0.83 -6.04 7.64
C PRO A 71 0.46 -5.85 6.82
N ILE A 72 0.37 -6.07 5.51
CA ILE A 72 1.47 -5.74 4.58
C ILE A 72 1.92 -4.30 4.82
N CYS A 73 3.23 -4.04 4.85
CA CYS A 73 3.80 -2.72 5.17
C CYS A 73 3.15 -1.55 4.40
N ASP A 74 2.79 -1.74 3.13
CA ASP A 74 2.13 -0.73 2.29
C ASP A 74 0.69 -0.37 2.73
N ARG A 75 0.05 -1.23 3.53
CA ARG A 75 -1.31 -1.06 4.06
C ARG A 75 -1.33 -0.75 5.56
N CYS A 76 -0.17 -0.45 6.15
CA CYS A 76 -0.08 -0.07 7.55
C CYS A 76 -0.62 1.35 7.73
N GLU A 77 -1.60 1.53 8.63
CA GLU A 77 -2.24 2.83 8.88
C GLU A 77 -1.30 3.81 9.62
N SER A 78 -0.46 3.29 10.52
CA SER A 78 0.46 4.10 11.32
C SER A 78 1.88 4.14 10.74
N PRO A 79 2.54 5.30 10.68
CA PRO A 79 3.94 5.39 10.26
C PRO A 79 4.87 4.70 11.25
N CYS A 80 5.75 3.82 10.76
CA CYS A 80 6.68 3.04 11.60
C CYS A 80 7.97 3.81 12.00
N PHE A 81 8.34 4.86 11.26
CA PHE A 81 9.60 5.59 11.40
C PHE A 81 9.35 7.11 11.45
N SER A 82 10.37 7.89 11.83
CA SER A 82 10.31 9.35 11.74
C SER A 82 10.18 9.79 10.27
N LYS A 83 9.68 11.00 10.03
CA LYS A 83 9.47 11.52 8.66
C LYS A 83 10.74 11.43 7.79
N SER A 84 11.90 11.83 8.34
CA SER A 84 13.19 11.76 7.63
C SER A 84 13.58 10.33 7.26
N GLN A 85 13.54 9.41 8.23
CA GLN A 85 13.85 8.00 8.02
C GLN A 85 12.90 7.34 7.02
N ASN A 86 11.62 7.73 7.03
CA ASN A 86 10.62 7.18 6.13
C ASN A 86 10.83 7.64 4.68
N ILE A 87 11.30 8.88 4.47
CA ILE A 87 11.68 9.38 3.14
C ILE A 87 12.88 8.58 2.61
N GLU A 88 13.91 8.40 3.42
CA GLU A 88 15.10 7.62 3.04
C GLU A 88 14.75 6.16 2.75
N PHE A 89 13.97 5.53 3.63
CA PHE A 89 13.51 4.16 3.43
C PHE A 89 12.71 3.99 2.14
N ARG A 90 11.75 4.89 1.87
CA ARG A 90 10.97 4.88 0.63
C ARG A 90 11.84 5.08 -0.60
N LYS A 91 12.87 5.95 -0.53
CA LYS A 91 13.84 6.14 -1.60
C LYS A 91 14.54 4.83 -1.95
N ILE A 92 15.04 4.10 -0.95
CA ILE A 92 15.71 2.80 -1.14
C ILE A 92 14.75 1.76 -1.73
N MET A 93 13.53 1.65 -1.18
CA MET A 93 12.54 0.70 -1.68
C MET A 93 12.15 0.99 -3.15
N THR A 94 12.01 2.26 -3.52
CA THR A 94 11.61 2.68 -4.88
C THR A 94 12.75 2.55 -5.88
N ALA A 95 13.99 2.84 -5.46
CA ALA A 95 15.17 2.75 -6.33
C ALA A 95 15.38 1.33 -6.88
N ASN A 96 15.05 0.30 -6.09
CA ASN A 96 15.11 -1.09 -6.55
C ASN A 96 13.95 -1.50 -7.45
N GLN A 97 12.77 -0.86 -7.34
CA GLN A 97 11.69 -1.08 -8.30
C GLN A 97 12.10 -0.65 -9.72
N LYS A 98 12.80 0.49 -9.83
CA LYS A 98 13.38 0.95 -11.11
C LYS A 98 14.43 -0.03 -11.64
N SER A 99 15.22 -0.65 -10.76
CA SER A 99 16.22 -1.65 -11.16
C SER A 99 15.62 -2.98 -11.62
N MET A 100 14.48 -3.40 -11.04
CA MET A 100 13.71 -4.58 -11.47
C MET A 100 13.09 -4.38 -12.86
N LEU A 101 12.54 -3.19 -13.13
CA LEU A 101 12.04 -2.81 -14.47
C LEU A 101 13.12 -2.92 -15.54
N LEU A 102 14.35 -2.52 -15.21
CA LEU A 102 15.48 -2.53 -16.15
C LEU A 102 16.06 -3.94 -16.38
N ARG A 103 15.99 -4.85 -15.40
CA ARG A 103 16.53 -6.21 -15.52
C ARG A 103 15.52 -7.26 -15.99
N HIS A 104 14.27 -7.15 -15.58
CA HIS A 104 13.20 -8.11 -15.93
C HIS A 104 11.92 -7.38 -16.37
N PRO A 105 11.94 -6.76 -17.57
CA PRO A 105 10.82 -5.96 -18.07
C PRO A 105 9.53 -6.78 -18.20
N ILE A 106 9.62 -8.01 -18.71
CA ILE A 106 8.46 -8.88 -18.99
C ILE A 106 7.70 -9.24 -17.70
N MET A 107 8.41 -9.64 -16.64
CA MET A 107 7.80 -9.99 -15.35
C MET A 107 7.13 -8.79 -14.69
N THR A 108 7.73 -7.61 -14.82
CA THR A 108 7.16 -6.39 -14.25
C THR A 108 5.90 -5.95 -14.99
N ILE A 109 5.87 -6.07 -16.33
CA ILE A 109 4.69 -5.80 -17.14
C ILE A 109 3.55 -6.75 -16.76
N LYS A 110 3.82 -8.05 -16.62
CA LYS A 110 2.82 -9.05 -16.20
C LYS A 110 2.22 -8.72 -14.82
N HIS A 111 3.06 -8.32 -13.87
CA HIS A 111 2.61 -7.96 -12.53
C HIS A 111 1.81 -6.65 -12.50
N LYS A 112 2.16 -5.67 -13.34
CA LYS A 112 1.43 -4.41 -13.49
C LYS A 112 0.06 -4.60 -14.16
N LEU A 113 -0.02 -5.48 -15.16
CA LEU A 113 -1.30 -5.84 -15.79
C LEU A 113 -2.24 -6.53 -14.79
N ALA A 114 -1.70 -7.41 -13.93
CA ALA A 114 -2.48 -8.05 -12.88
C ALA A 114 -3.01 -7.05 -11.83
N SER A 115 -2.23 -6.00 -11.48
CA SER A 115 -2.68 -4.97 -10.53
C SER A 115 -3.69 -3.99 -11.14
N MET A 116 -3.56 -3.67 -12.44
CA MET A 116 -4.47 -2.76 -13.16
C MET A 116 -5.94 -3.17 -13.09
N GLY A 117 -6.23 -4.48 -13.12
CA GLY A 117 -7.61 -4.98 -12.97
C GLY A 117 -8.22 -4.65 -11.61
N VAL A 118 -7.40 -4.66 -10.55
CA VAL A 118 -7.83 -4.28 -9.19
C VAL A 118 -8.06 -2.77 -9.11
N ASP A 119 -7.16 -1.97 -9.68
CA ASP A 119 -7.25 -0.51 -9.67
C ASP A 119 -8.47 0.00 -10.45
N TYR A 120 -8.80 -0.65 -11.57
CA TYR A 120 -10.02 -0.35 -12.34
C TYR A 120 -11.28 -0.60 -11.51
N ALA A 121 -11.37 -1.76 -10.85
CA ALA A 121 -12.52 -2.11 -10.02
C ALA A 121 -12.69 -1.16 -8.82
N LEU A 122 -11.60 -0.68 -8.23
CA LEU A 122 -11.63 0.34 -7.16
C LEU A 122 -12.14 1.69 -7.68
N LYS A 123 -11.67 2.14 -8.86
CA LYS A 123 -12.14 3.38 -9.49
C LYS A 123 -13.63 3.35 -9.82
N GLU A 124 -14.14 2.24 -10.35
CA GLU A 124 -15.58 2.10 -10.60
C GLU A 124 -16.42 2.18 -9.33
N ARG A 125 -15.97 1.54 -8.25
CA ARG A 125 -16.66 1.60 -6.95
C ARG A 125 -16.69 3.04 -6.41
N ALA A 126 -15.56 3.74 -6.47
CA ALA A 126 -15.47 5.13 -6.07
C ALA A 126 -16.42 6.04 -6.87
N LYS A 127 -16.50 5.87 -8.20
CA LYS A 127 -17.45 6.63 -9.04
C LYS A 127 -18.91 6.35 -8.64
N LYS A 128 -19.28 5.09 -8.42
CA LYS A 128 -20.64 4.71 -7.99
C LYS A 128 -21.00 5.30 -6.62
N GLU A 129 -20.03 5.39 -5.72
CA GLU A 129 -20.20 5.98 -4.40
C GLU A 129 -20.37 7.50 -4.47
N GLN A 130 -19.54 8.18 -5.25
CA GLN A 130 -19.68 9.62 -5.53
C GLN A 130 -21.05 9.96 -6.13
N GLN A 131 -21.48 9.22 -7.16
CA GLN A 131 -22.80 9.41 -7.78
C GLN A 131 -23.95 9.24 -6.78
N LYS A 132 -23.85 8.27 -5.86
CA LYS A 132 -24.84 8.09 -4.79
C LYS A 132 -24.87 9.25 -3.82
N VAL A 133 -23.71 9.78 -3.43
CA VAL A 133 -23.61 10.94 -2.52
C VAL A 133 -24.22 12.17 -3.19
N GLU A 134 -23.82 12.48 -4.42
CA GLU A 134 -24.36 13.61 -5.19
C GLU A 134 -25.88 13.50 -5.40
N ALA A 135 -26.39 12.30 -5.72
CA ALA A 135 -27.83 12.08 -5.88
C ALA A 135 -28.59 12.31 -4.56
N LYS A 136 -28.03 11.89 -3.42
CA LYS A 136 -28.62 12.14 -2.09
C LYS A 136 -28.61 13.62 -1.73
N GLU A 137 -27.51 14.33 -1.98
CA GLU A 137 -27.42 15.78 -1.74
C GLU A 137 -28.40 16.56 -2.61
N LYS A 138 -28.49 16.24 -3.91
CA LYS A 138 -29.47 16.85 -4.83
C LYS A 138 -30.91 16.58 -4.37
N ALA A 139 -31.20 15.36 -3.89
CA ALA A 139 -32.51 15.03 -3.33
C ALA A 139 -32.80 15.78 -2.02
N ALA A 140 -31.80 15.96 -1.15
CA ALA A 140 -31.94 16.73 0.10
C ALA A 140 -32.23 18.21 -0.18
N LYS A 141 -31.44 18.85 -1.07
CA LYS A 141 -31.66 20.25 -1.48
C LYS A 141 -33.05 20.47 -2.08
N ARG A 142 -33.49 19.59 -2.98
CA ARG A 142 -34.85 19.64 -3.55
C ARG A 142 -35.95 19.53 -2.48
N ARG A 143 -35.75 18.69 -1.45
CA ARG A 143 -36.69 18.56 -0.33
C ARG A 143 -36.73 19.81 0.54
N GLU A 144 -35.59 20.46 0.78
CA GLU A 144 -35.52 21.72 1.52
C GLU A 144 -36.17 22.87 0.76
N GLU A 145 -35.89 23.01 -0.53
CA GLU A 145 -36.52 24.01 -1.41
C GLU A 145 -38.05 23.85 -1.46
N ALA A 146 -38.55 22.61 -1.56
CA ALA A 146 -39.98 22.32 -1.53
C ALA A 146 -40.62 22.63 -0.16
N ARG A 147 -39.90 22.42 0.95
CA ARG A 147 -40.35 22.79 2.29
C ARG A 147 -40.39 24.31 2.49
N GLY A 148 -39.42 25.04 1.94
CA GLY A 148 -39.39 26.51 1.95
C GLY A 148 -40.53 27.13 1.16
N LYS A 149 -40.85 26.57 -0.02
CA LYS A 149 -41.98 27.03 -0.85
C LYS A 149 -43.36 26.75 -0.24
N LYS A 150 -43.49 25.74 0.64
CA LYS A 150 -44.74 25.44 1.37
C LYS A 150 -44.97 26.30 2.61
N LYS A 151 -43.95 27.03 3.08
CA LYS A 151 -44.01 27.92 4.26
C LYS A 151 -44.21 29.39 3.88
N LYS A 152 -44.33 29.71 2.60
CA LYS A 152 -44.56 31.04 2.02
C LYS A 152 -45.94 31.05 1.39
#